data_AF-A0A5K1V333-F1
#
_entry.id   AF-A0A5K1V333-F1
#
_cell.length_a   1.000
_cell.length_b   1.000
_cell.length_c   1.000
_cell.angle_alpha   90.00
_cell.angle_beta   90.00
_cell.angle_gamma   90.00
#
_symmetry.space_group_name_H-M   'P 1'
#
loop_
_entity.id
_entity.type
_entity.pdbx_description
1 polymer ?
#
loop_
_entity_poly.entity_id
_entity_poly.type
_entity_poly.pdbx_seq_one_letter_code
_entity_poly.pdbx_strand_id
1 'polypeptide(L)'
;MDNFELGDGDLDEIVDKEEDNSGEDEMSEENNDSIEDHQPIEGFEQDDDNDEVQKEPKNEFEKQQEIIKNKITKLEEENMKEKHWSMLGEIKGEERPVDSLVDLDIDFQNTNRPPPPMTKEQTLSLEDLIRRRIKEQSWDDVVRKTLIQKKEKKEIELDGEKSKLGLGEIYEQKYAKEIYGFNSKDEELNQQKKEIMKTFEYVMKELDKLTSAYR
;
A
#
# COMPACT_ATOMS: atom_id res chain seq x y z
N MET A 1 19.27 46.66 -22.50
CA MET A 1 19.16 48.10 -22.19
C MET A 1 17.73 48.28 -21.72
N ASP A 2 17.40 48.33 -20.43
CA ASP A 2 18.21 48.77 -19.30
C ASP A 2 17.86 48.04 -18.01
N ASN A 3 18.87 48.06 -17.16
CA ASN A 3 19.01 47.40 -15.88
C ASN A 3 18.35 48.22 -14.74
N PHE A 4 18.21 47.56 -13.59
CA PHE A 4 18.28 48.09 -12.23
C PHE A 4 17.04 48.77 -11.62
N GLU A 5 16.45 48.12 -10.61
CA GLU A 5 16.63 48.59 -9.22
C GLU A 5 16.38 47.44 -8.21
N LEU A 6 17.45 47.08 -7.49
CA LEU A 6 17.40 46.32 -6.24
C LEU A 6 16.88 47.23 -5.13
N GLY A 7 16.15 46.65 -4.18
CA GLY A 7 15.84 47.25 -2.89
C GLY A 7 15.74 46.18 -1.82
N ASP A 8 16.90 45.72 -1.35
CA ASP A 8 17.07 45.00 -0.09
C ASP A 8 16.74 45.93 1.09
N GLY A 9 16.11 45.39 2.13
CA GLY A 9 15.75 46.09 3.35
C GLY A 9 15.32 45.11 4.44
N ASP A 10 16.32 44.68 5.22
CA ASP A 10 16.30 43.84 6.42
C ASP A 10 15.40 44.33 7.58
N LEU A 11 15.42 43.53 8.67
CA LEU A 11 14.93 43.73 10.06
C LEU A 11 13.50 43.23 10.31
N ASP A 12 13.16 42.41 11.31
CA ASP A 12 13.87 41.94 12.51
C ASP A 12 13.12 40.69 13.03
N GLU A 13 13.83 39.61 13.39
CA GLU A 13 14.17 39.26 14.78
C GLU A 13 12.95 38.88 15.65
N ILE A 14 12.61 37.59 15.69
CA ILE A 14 11.85 36.99 16.80
C ILE A 14 12.57 35.72 17.24
N VAL A 15 13.64 35.98 18.00
CA VAL A 15 14.04 35.37 19.27
C VAL A 15 13.45 34.00 19.63
N ASP A 16 14.35 33.01 19.67
CA ASP A 16 14.25 31.78 20.44
C ASP A 16 13.81 32.02 21.89
N LYS A 17 12.76 31.32 22.32
CA LYS A 17 12.48 31.08 23.74
C LYS A 17 12.51 29.59 24.00
N GLU A 18 13.73 29.09 24.16
CA GLU A 18 13.98 28.01 25.12
C GLU A 18 13.93 28.64 26.52
N GLU A 19 12.96 28.23 27.33
CA GLU A 19 12.98 28.48 28.77
C GLU A 19 13.47 27.21 29.47
N ASP A 20 14.75 27.30 29.80
CA ASP A 20 15.50 26.60 30.81
C ASP A 20 14.74 26.61 32.16
N ASN A 21 14.45 25.43 32.71
CA ASN A 21 14.04 25.27 34.10
C ASN A 21 15.06 24.34 34.78
N SER A 22 16.10 24.97 35.30
CA SER A 22 17.10 24.41 36.21
C SER A 22 16.60 24.39 37.65
N GLY A 23 17.00 23.35 38.37
CA GLY A 23 16.67 23.04 39.77
C GLY A 23 16.80 21.53 39.94
N GLU A 24 18.03 21.00 39.91
CA GLU A 24 18.79 20.66 41.13
C GLU A 24 17.99 19.75 42.07
N ASP A 25 18.27 18.44 42.02
CA ASP A 25 18.71 17.73 43.22
C ASP A 25 19.45 16.45 42.79
N GLU A 26 20.78 16.56 42.86
CA GLU A 26 21.70 15.44 42.94
C GLU A 26 21.43 14.67 44.22
N MET A 27 21.28 13.34 44.15
CA MET A 27 21.88 12.45 45.15
C MET A 27 22.09 11.08 44.50
N SER A 28 23.34 10.88 44.08
CA SER A 28 24.01 9.59 44.05
C SER A 28 23.92 8.91 45.42
N GLU A 29 23.78 7.58 45.46
CA GLU A 29 24.63 6.73 46.31
C GLU A 29 24.43 5.26 45.94
N GLU A 30 25.38 4.76 45.13
CA GLU A 30 25.74 3.35 45.10
C GLU A 30 26.26 2.95 46.48
N ASN A 31 25.42 2.30 47.29
CA ASN A 31 25.89 1.63 48.50
C ASN A 31 26.43 0.25 48.15
N ASN A 32 27.71 0.25 47.81
CA ASN A 32 28.60 -0.89 47.87
C ASN A 32 29.03 -1.05 49.34
N ASP A 33 28.22 -1.75 50.15
CA ASP A 33 28.63 -2.08 51.51
C ASP A 33 29.18 -3.50 51.57
N SER A 34 30.43 -3.56 52.03
CA SER A 34 31.28 -4.73 52.03
C SER A 34 30.76 -5.75 53.04
N ILE A 35 30.63 -6.99 52.61
CA ILE A 35 30.40 -8.13 53.49
C ILE A 35 31.71 -8.43 54.22
N GLU A 36 31.85 -7.95 55.45
CA GLU A 36 32.85 -8.41 56.42
C GLU A 36 32.18 -8.82 57.75
N ASP A 37 31.99 -10.13 57.86
CA ASP A 37 32.19 -11.01 59.02
C ASP A 37 31.90 -10.47 60.45
N HIS A 38 30.77 -10.87 61.01
CA HIS A 38 30.73 -11.27 62.42
C HIS A 38 29.91 -12.57 62.60
N GLN A 39 30.61 -13.55 63.14
CA GLN A 39 30.27 -14.93 63.55
C GLN A 39 29.09 -15.02 64.57
N PRO A 40 28.56 -16.23 64.85
CA PRO A 40 27.14 -16.50 65.03
C PRO A 40 26.66 -16.30 66.47
N ILE A 41 25.36 -16.00 66.62
CA ILE A 41 24.67 -16.13 67.91
C ILE A 41 23.68 -17.29 67.78
N GLU A 42 23.99 -18.33 68.55
CA GLU A 42 23.19 -19.52 68.81
C GLU A 42 21.83 -19.16 69.40
N GLY A 43 20.81 -19.94 69.02
CA GLY A 43 19.68 -20.29 69.88
C GLY A 43 18.70 -19.16 70.21
N PHE A 44 17.63 -19.08 69.42
CA PHE A 44 16.33 -18.67 69.96
C PHE A 44 15.30 -19.75 69.63
N GLU A 45 15.01 -20.53 70.66
CA GLU A 45 13.88 -21.44 70.73
C GLU A 45 12.58 -20.63 70.57
N GLN A 46 11.66 -21.26 69.85
CA GLN A 46 10.35 -20.75 69.55
C GLN A 46 9.44 -21.02 70.74
N ASP A 47 9.33 -20.06 71.64
CA ASP A 47 8.31 -20.07 72.68
C ASP A 47 7.10 -19.27 72.18
N ASP A 48 6.10 -20.04 71.76
CA ASP A 48 4.73 -19.61 71.48
C ASP A 48 4.03 -19.38 72.82
N ASP A 49 4.16 -18.16 73.36
CA ASP A 49 3.42 -17.74 74.54
C ASP A 49 2.49 -16.56 74.24
N ASN A 50 1.23 -16.88 74.49
CA ASN A 50 0.03 -16.08 74.35
C ASN A 50 -0.01 -15.04 75.46
N ASP A 51 0.38 -13.79 75.19
CA ASP A 51 0.26 -12.70 76.15
C ASP A 51 -0.29 -11.40 75.53
N GLU A 52 -1.40 -10.92 76.11
CA GLU A 52 -1.88 -9.55 76.00
C GLU A 52 -0.85 -8.59 76.61
N VAL A 53 0.12 -8.11 75.82
CA VAL A 53 1.13 -7.17 76.31
C VAL A 53 0.88 -5.74 75.82
N GLN A 54 0.78 -4.84 76.80
CA GLN A 54 0.78 -3.40 76.63
C GLN A 54 1.97 -2.96 75.76
N LYS A 55 1.71 -2.34 74.61
CA LYS A 55 2.76 -1.93 73.66
C LYS A 55 3.62 -0.80 74.24
N GLU A 56 4.83 -1.14 74.67
CA GLU A 56 5.89 -0.16 74.95
C GLU A 56 6.25 0.66 73.67
N PRO A 57 6.79 1.88 73.79
CA PRO A 57 7.17 2.69 72.62
C PRO A 57 8.39 2.07 71.93
N LYS A 58 8.13 1.29 70.88
CA LYS A 58 9.15 0.63 70.05
C LYS A 58 10.16 1.62 69.45
N ASN A 59 11.41 1.18 69.39
CA ASN A 59 12.52 1.91 68.75
C ASN A 59 12.27 2.06 67.23
N GLU A 60 12.87 3.06 66.60
CA GLU A 60 12.68 3.35 65.17
C GLU A 60 13.09 2.17 64.28
N PHE A 61 14.22 1.54 64.59
CA PHE A 61 14.68 0.33 63.89
C PHE A 61 13.72 -0.86 64.06
N GLU A 62 13.14 -1.03 65.24
CA GLU A 62 12.18 -2.11 65.51
C GLU A 62 10.86 -1.89 64.73
N LYS A 63 10.39 -0.64 64.64
CA LYS A 63 9.27 -0.29 63.76
C LYS A 63 9.58 -0.59 62.29
N GLN A 64 10.80 -0.29 61.83
CA GLN A 64 11.23 -0.62 60.46
C GLN A 64 11.30 -2.14 60.24
N GLN A 65 11.83 -2.90 61.20
CA GLN A 65 11.83 -4.37 61.12
C GLN A 65 10.42 -4.94 61.06
N GLU A 66 9.47 -4.40 61.83
CA GLU A 66 8.07 -4.83 61.76
C GLU A 66 7.43 -4.52 60.41
N ILE A 67 7.72 -3.35 59.82
CA ILE A 67 7.26 -3.01 58.46
C ILE A 67 7.83 -4.00 57.45
N ILE A 68 9.12 -4.32 57.55
CA ILE A 68 9.79 -5.27 56.66
C ILE A 68 9.22 -6.68 56.83
N LYS A 69 9.08 -7.17 58.06
CA LYS A 69 8.46 -8.48 58.36
C LYS A 69 7.04 -8.55 57.81
N ASN A 70 6.23 -7.51 58.02
CA ASN A 70 4.88 -7.42 57.47
C ASN A 70 4.86 -7.36 55.94
N LYS A 71 5.89 -6.80 55.30
CA LYS A 71 6.03 -6.82 53.84
C LYS A 71 6.43 -8.21 53.33
N ILE A 72 7.35 -8.88 54.01
CA ILE A 72 7.79 -10.25 53.70
C ILE A 72 6.59 -11.20 53.76
N THR A 73 5.84 -11.18 54.86
CA THR A 73 4.67 -12.07 55.01
C THR A 73 3.61 -11.82 53.94
N LYS A 74 3.35 -10.56 53.58
CA LYS A 74 2.45 -10.22 52.45
C LYS A 74 2.93 -10.79 51.11
N LEU A 75 4.23 -10.66 50.83
CA LEU A 75 4.83 -11.17 49.58
C LEU A 75 4.86 -12.70 49.54
N GLU A 76 5.10 -13.36 50.67
CA GLU A 76 5.02 -14.82 50.79
C GLU A 76 3.59 -15.32 50.53
N GLU A 77 2.58 -14.65 51.10
CA GLU A 77 1.18 -14.99 50.88
C GLU A 77 0.77 -14.77 49.41
N GLU A 78 1.21 -13.69 48.78
CA GLU A 78 0.96 -13.41 47.36
C GLU A 78 1.61 -14.47 46.46
N ASN A 79 2.84 -14.89 46.75
CA ASN A 79 3.54 -15.92 45.99
C ASN A 79 2.95 -17.32 46.16
N MET A 80 2.30 -17.61 47.30
CA MET A 80 1.61 -18.88 47.52
C MET A 80 0.24 -18.94 46.82
N LYS A 81 -0.37 -17.81 46.49
CA LYS A 81 -1.66 -17.75 45.79
C LYS A 81 -1.50 -18.06 44.29
N GLU A 82 -2.61 -18.44 43.66
CA GLU A 82 -2.65 -18.61 42.22
C GLU A 82 -2.38 -17.28 41.51
N LYS A 83 -1.54 -17.33 40.47
CA LYS A 83 -1.20 -16.14 39.68
C LYS A 83 -2.43 -15.64 38.93
N HIS A 84 -2.45 -14.33 38.67
CA HIS A 84 -3.46 -13.73 37.80
C HIS A 84 -3.47 -14.42 36.42
N TRP A 85 -4.65 -14.62 35.84
CA TRP A 85 -4.83 -15.36 34.59
C TRP A 85 -4.02 -14.79 33.41
N SER A 86 -3.72 -13.49 33.41
CA SER A 86 -2.87 -12.86 32.38
C SER A 86 -1.38 -13.24 32.48
N MET A 87 -0.93 -13.72 33.64
CA MET A 87 0.45 -14.21 33.85
C MET A 87 0.62 -15.68 33.48
N LEU A 88 -0.49 -16.38 33.22
CA LEU A 88 -0.49 -17.76 32.78
C LEU A 88 -0.49 -17.81 31.25
N GLY A 89 0.30 -18.71 30.68
CA GLY A 89 0.25 -19.00 29.24
C GLY A 89 -0.97 -19.85 28.88
N GLU A 90 -1.41 -19.78 27.62
CA GLU A 90 -2.43 -20.68 27.06
C GLU A 90 -3.78 -20.70 27.81
N ILE A 91 -4.19 -19.55 28.34
CA ILE A 91 -5.46 -19.41 29.06
C ILE A 91 -6.66 -19.62 28.12
N LYS A 92 -7.65 -20.40 28.56
CA LYS A 92 -8.93 -20.54 27.84
C LYS A 92 -9.91 -19.42 28.20
N GLY A 93 -10.90 -19.19 27.33
CA GLY A 93 -11.95 -18.19 27.56
C GLY A 93 -12.79 -18.44 28.82
N GLU A 94 -12.88 -19.69 29.30
CA GLU A 94 -13.64 -20.10 30.49
C GLU A 94 -12.88 -19.90 31.81
N GLU A 95 -11.54 -19.89 31.76
CA GLU A 95 -10.66 -19.80 32.94
C GLU A 95 -10.45 -18.35 33.40
N ARG A 96 -10.81 -17.39 32.54
CA ARG A 96 -10.75 -15.96 32.84
C ARG A 96 -12.16 -15.38 33.09
N PRO A 97 -12.29 -14.31 33.88
CA PRO A 97 -13.56 -13.61 34.04
C PRO A 97 -14.11 -13.08 32.71
N VAL A 98 -15.44 -13.01 32.61
CA VAL A 98 -16.15 -12.46 31.44
C VAL A 98 -15.70 -11.01 31.19
N ASP A 99 -15.51 -10.65 29.92
CA ASP A 99 -15.10 -9.32 29.44
C ASP A 99 -13.74 -8.79 29.96
N SER A 100 -12.98 -9.58 30.71
CA SER A 100 -11.67 -9.18 31.26
C SER A 100 -10.58 -8.86 30.22
N LEU A 101 -10.79 -9.21 28.94
CA LEU A 101 -9.85 -8.90 27.87
C LEU A 101 -9.82 -7.40 27.52
N VAL A 102 -10.95 -6.72 27.69
CA VAL A 102 -11.12 -5.32 27.25
C VAL A 102 -10.29 -4.37 28.12
N ASP A 103 -10.08 -4.74 29.38
CA ASP A 103 -9.34 -3.93 30.36
C ASP A 103 -7.82 -4.06 30.24
N LEU A 104 -7.33 -5.08 29.51
CA LEU A 104 -5.90 -5.35 29.39
C LEU A 104 -5.37 -4.90 28.03
N ASP A 105 -4.30 -4.09 28.06
CA ASP A 105 -3.55 -3.70 26.88
C ASP A 105 -2.66 -4.88 26.43
N ILE A 106 -3.09 -5.56 25.35
CA ILE A 106 -2.36 -6.66 24.74
C ILE A 106 -2.02 -6.37 23.27
N ASP A 107 -0.78 -6.64 22.90
CA ASP A 107 -0.33 -6.54 21.52
C ASP A 107 -0.50 -7.88 20.80
N PHE A 108 -1.17 -7.86 19.65
CA PHE A 108 -1.30 -9.03 18.78
C PHE A 108 -1.09 -8.65 17.32
N GLN A 109 -0.61 -9.61 16.53
CA GLN A 109 -0.43 -9.42 15.09
C GLN A 109 -1.75 -9.61 14.35
N ASN A 110 -2.09 -8.66 13.48
CA ASN A 110 -3.20 -8.79 12.56
C ASN A 110 -2.69 -9.35 11.21
N THR A 111 -3.42 -10.30 10.62
CA THR A 111 -3.05 -10.94 9.35
C THR A 111 -3.29 -10.03 8.15
N ASN A 112 -4.26 -9.11 8.26
CA ASN A 112 -4.69 -8.27 7.16
C ASN A 112 -4.52 -6.79 7.49
N ARG A 113 -4.16 -6.00 6.48
CA ARG A 113 -4.23 -4.54 6.58
C ARG A 113 -5.70 -4.11 6.62
N PRO A 114 -6.13 -3.33 7.61
CA PRO A 114 -7.50 -2.83 7.65
C PRO A 114 -7.76 -1.91 6.44
N PRO A 115 -9.01 -1.86 5.94
CA PRO A 115 -9.37 -0.95 4.88
C PRO A 115 -9.11 0.50 5.32
N PRO A 116 -8.56 1.37 4.45
CA PRO A 116 -8.32 2.75 4.80
C PRO A 116 -9.66 3.47 5.08
N PRO A 117 -9.75 4.29 6.15
CA PRO A 117 -10.94 5.07 6.41
C PRO A 117 -11.09 6.17 5.36
N MET A 118 -12.32 6.47 4.94
CA MET A 118 -12.59 7.57 4.01
C MET A 118 -12.44 8.91 4.74
N THR A 119 -11.29 9.56 4.57
CA THR A 119 -11.03 10.89 5.14
C THR A 119 -11.32 11.99 4.12
N LYS A 120 -11.64 13.19 4.62
CA LYS A 120 -11.92 14.36 3.75
C LYS A 120 -10.74 14.71 2.85
N GLU A 121 -9.51 14.60 3.37
CA GLU A 121 -8.28 14.85 2.62
C GLU A 121 -8.13 13.93 1.41
N GLN A 122 -8.44 12.64 1.57
CA GLN A 122 -8.43 11.68 0.47
C GLN A 122 -9.49 12.02 -0.59
N THR A 123 -10.68 12.45 -0.15
CA THR A 123 -11.73 12.89 -1.07
C THR A 123 -11.31 14.13 -1.85
N LEU A 124 -10.70 15.14 -1.20
CA LEU A 124 -10.20 16.35 -1.86
C LEU A 124 -9.11 16.01 -2.91
N SER A 125 -8.16 15.15 -2.54
CA SER A 125 -7.12 14.67 -3.47
C SER A 125 -7.71 13.93 -4.68
N LEU A 126 -8.73 13.09 -4.44
CA LEU A 126 -9.45 12.39 -5.50
C LEU A 126 -10.22 13.35 -6.42
N GLU A 127 -10.87 14.37 -5.86
CA GLU A 127 -11.57 15.40 -6.63
C GLU A 127 -10.60 16.21 -7.49
N ASP A 128 -9.45 16.61 -6.96
CA ASP A 128 -8.43 17.33 -7.73
C ASP A 128 -7.89 16.47 -8.88
N LEU A 129 -7.68 15.17 -8.65
CA LEU A 129 -7.31 14.23 -9.69
C LEU A 129 -8.36 14.14 -10.79
N ILE A 130 -9.64 14.03 -10.42
CA ILE A 130 -10.77 13.96 -11.35
C ILE A 130 -10.86 15.26 -12.15
N ARG A 131 -10.81 16.42 -11.48
CA ARG A 131 -10.84 17.75 -12.13
C ARG A 131 -9.70 17.89 -13.15
N ARG A 132 -8.49 17.45 -12.81
CA ARG A 132 -7.35 17.45 -13.73
C ARG A 132 -7.60 16.57 -14.96
N ARG A 133 -8.07 15.33 -14.78
CA ARG A 133 -8.36 14.41 -15.90
C ARG A 133 -9.44 14.94 -16.83
N ILE A 134 -10.49 15.56 -16.27
CA ILE A 134 -11.55 16.21 -17.05
C ILE A 134 -10.95 17.36 -17.88
N LYS A 135 -10.10 18.19 -17.26
CA LYS A 135 -9.43 19.31 -17.94
C LYS A 135 -8.54 18.83 -19.10
N GLU A 136 -7.85 17.71 -18.90
CA GLU A 136 -6.98 17.08 -19.89
C GLU A 136 -7.74 16.22 -20.93
N GLN A 137 -9.05 16.02 -20.76
CA GLN A 137 -9.89 15.12 -21.58
C GLN A 137 -9.31 13.70 -21.73
N SER A 138 -8.59 13.23 -20.70
CA SER A 138 -7.97 11.91 -20.70
C SER A 138 -8.91 10.89 -20.07
N TRP A 139 -9.57 10.11 -20.92
CA TRP A 139 -10.56 9.09 -20.52
C TRP A 139 -10.06 7.69 -20.86
N ASP A 140 -10.11 6.79 -19.88
CA ASP A 140 -9.77 5.38 -20.04
C ASP A 140 -10.96 4.54 -20.55
N ASP A 141 -11.88 5.16 -21.29
CA ASP A 141 -13.09 4.51 -21.80
C ASP A 141 -12.77 3.51 -22.91
N VAL A 142 -13.48 2.37 -22.91
CA VAL A 142 -13.30 1.34 -23.92
C VAL A 142 -13.86 1.81 -25.27
N VAL A 143 -12.99 1.90 -26.28
CA VAL A 143 -13.41 2.25 -27.65
C VAL A 143 -14.09 1.06 -28.32
N ARG A 144 -15.30 1.29 -28.85
CA ARG A 144 -16.04 0.27 -29.59
C ARG A 144 -15.27 -0.13 -30.85
N LYS A 145 -14.91 -1.41 -30.95
CA LYS A 145 -14.32 -1.97 -32.18
C LYS A 145 -15.33 -1.84 -33.32
N THR A 146 -14.97 -1.09 -34.36
CA THR A 146 -15.76 -1.10 -35.60
C THR A 146 -15.61 -2.47 -36.23
N LEU A 147 -16.73 -3.16 -36.50
CA LEU A 147 -16.72 -4.30 -37.40
C LEU A 147 -16.10 -3.82 -38.72
N ILE A 148 -15.15 -4.57 -39.27
CA ILE A 148 -14.52 -4.27 -40.57
C ILE A 148 -15.64 -3.89 -41.52
N GLN A 149 -15.70 -2.61 -41.89
CA GLN A 149 -16.73 -2.12 -42.80
C GLN A 149 -16.58 -2.98 -44.06
N LYS A 150 -17.55 -3.87 -44.32
CA LYS A 150 -17.71 -4.45 -45.65
C LYS A 150 -17.76 -3.22 -46.54
N LYS A 151 -16.71 -3.01 -47.35
CA LYS A 151 -16.68 -1.94 -48.34
C LYS A 151 -18.06 -1.96 -48.99
N GLU A 152 -18.83 -0.90 -48.77
CA GLU A 152 -20.14 -0.77 -49.39
C GLU A 152 -19.90 -1.08 -50.86
N LYS A 153 -20.64 -2.06 -51.39
CA LYS A 153 -20.50 -2.45 -52.79
C LYS A 153 -20.82 -1.19 -53.56
N LYS A 154 -19.81 -0.52 -54.09
CA LYS A 154 -20.01 0.61 -54.99
C LYS A 154 -20.81 0.05 -56.15
N GLU A 155 -22.08 0.42 -56.25
CA GLU A 155 -22.87 0.15 -57.44
C GLU A 155 -22.16 0.89 -58.58
N ILE A 156 -21.55 0.12 -59.48
CA ILE A 156 -21.04 0.67 -60.72
C ILE A 156 -22.26 0.73 -61.62
N GLU A 157 -22.90 1.90 -61.66
CA GLU A 157 -23.96 2.18 -62.61
C GLU A 157 -23.38 2.10 -64.03
N LEU A 158 -23.87 1.15 -64.83
CA LEU A 158 -23.54 1.04 -66.24
C LEU A 158 -24.54 1.90 -67.02
N ASP A 159 -24.08 3.01 -67.58
CA ASP A 159 -24.89 3.83 -68.48
C ASP A 159 -25.25 3.03 -69.75
N GLY A 160 -26.55 2.83 -69.98
CA GLY A 160 -27.07 2.20 -71.20
C GLY A 160 -27.14 3.15 -72.40
N GLU A 161 -26.71 4.39 -72.24
CA GLU A 161 -26.68 5.39 -73.31
C GLU A 161 -25.51 5.16 -74.27
N LYS A 162 -25.71 5.50 -75.54
CA LYS A 162 -24.65 5.39 -76.56
C LYS A 162 -23.50 6.34 -76.18
N SER A 163 -22.28 5.83 -76.23
CA SER A 163 -21.07 6.62 -75.93
C SER A 163 -21.03 7.92 -76.73
N LYS A 164 -20.80 9.04 -76.01
CA LYS A 164 -20.62 10.38 -76.59
C LYS A 164 -19.31 10.52 -77.37
N LEU A 165 -18.34 9.64 -77.12
CA LEU A 165 -17.05 9.59 -77.80
C LEU A 165 -17.04 8.50 -78.88
N GLY A 166 -16.49 8.85 -80.03
CA GLY A 166 -16.30 7.95 -81.16
C GLY A 166 -15.19 6.93 -80.89
N LEU A 167 -15.26 5.80 -81.60
CA LEU A 167 -14.31 4.69 -81.44
C LEU A 167 -12.85 5.13 -81.65
N GLY A 168 -12.57 6.05 -82.58
CA GLY A 168 -11.22 6.56 -82.86
C GLY A 168 -10.62 7.39 -81.71
N GLU A 169 -11.44 8.20 -81.03
CA GLU A 169 -10.98 9.07 -79.93
C GLU A 169 -10.75 8.29 -78.62
N ILE A 170 -11.52 7.22 -78.37
CA ILE A 170 -11.22 6.25 -77.30
C ILE A 170 -9.87 5.57 -77.55
N TYR A 171 -9.56 5.29 -78.80
CA TYR A 171 -8.28 4.72 -79.20
C TYR A 171 -7.12 5.71 -78.99
N GLU A 172 -7.28 6.97 -79.37
CA GLU A 172 -6.27 8.01 -79.16
C GLU A 172 -6.01 8.30 -77.68
N GLN A 173 -7.07 8.40 -76.85
CA GLN A 173 -6.92 8.60 -75.40
C GLN A 173 -6.27 7.41 -74.70
N LYS A 174 -6.54 6.19 -75.16
CA LYS A 174 -5.89 4.97 -74.68
C LYS A 174 -4.40 4.93 -75.10
N TYR A 175 -4.10 5.45 -76.28
CA TYR A 175 -2.75 5.57 -76.83
C TYR A 175 -1.90 6.68 -76.15
N ALA A 176 -2.48 7.85 -75.89
CA ALA A 176 -1.80 8.94 -75.15
C ALA A 176 -1.53 8.57 -73.68
N LYS A 177 -2.37 7.72 -73.09
CA LYS A 177 -2.14 7.08 -71.79
C LYS A 177 -0.91 6.17 -71.84
N GLU A 178 -0.81 5.27 -72.81
CA GLU A 178 0.40 4.47 -73.03
C GLU A 178 1.68 5.31 -73.18
N ILE A 179 1.63 6.50 -73.79
CA ILE A 179 2.83 7.32 -74.06
C ILE A 179 3.23 8.28 -72.91
N TYR A 180 2.29 8.95 -72.24
CA TYR A 180 2.58 10.01 -71.24
C TYR A 180 2.46 9.57 -69.76
N GLY A 181 2.40 8.27 -69.46
CA GLY A 181 2.41 7.77 -68.08
C GLY A 181 1.03 7.38 -67.54
N PHE A 182 0.30 6.58 -68.32
CA PHE A 182 -0.53 5.53 -67.76
C PHE A 182 0.42 4.48 -67.20
N ASN A 183 0.39 4.29 -65.88
CA ASN A 183 1.41 3.53 -65.17
C ASN A 183 1.44 2.05 -65.62
N SER A 184 2.27 1.67 -66.60
CA SER A 184 2.54 0.25 -66.92
C SER A 184 3.00 -0.54 -65.70
N LYS A 185 3.65 0.15 -64.74
CA LYS A 185 4.03 -0.40 -63.45
C LYS A 185 2.82 -0.82 -62.60
N ASP A 186 1.69 -0.13 -62.70
CA ASP A 186 0.45 -0.54 -62.03
C ASP A 186 -0.18 -1.75 -62.73
N GLU A 187 -0.02 -1.90 -64.04
CA GLU A 187 -0.55 -3.05 -64.79
C GLU A 187 0.28 -4.31 -64.56
N GLU A 188 1.61 -4.22 -64.59
CA GLU A 188 2.54 -5.30 -64.18
C GLU A 188 2.32 -5.69 -62.71
N LEU A 189 2.22 -4.71 -61.81
CA LEU A 189 1.96 -4.94 -60.39
C LEU A 189 0.57 -5.55 -60.16
N ASN A 190 -0.41 -5.24 -61.01
CA ASN A 190 -1.73 -5.88 -60.99
C ASN A 190 -1.68 -7.32 -61.54
N GLN A 191 -0.84 -7.60 -62.55
CA GLN A 191 -0.61 -8.96 -63.04
C GLN A 191 0.10 -9.83 -61.99
N GLN A 192 1.17 -9.34 -61.38
CA GLN A 192 1.87 -10.03 -60.29
C GLN A 192 0.93 -10.30 -59.11
N LYS A 193 0.09 -9.33 -58.72
CA LYS A 193 -0.96 -9.54 -57.70
C LYS A 193 -1.92 -10.66 -58.08
N LYS A 194 -2.36 -10.74 -59.33
CA LYS A 194 -3.24 -11.81 -59.82
C LYS A 194 -2.55 -13.17 -59.79
N GLU A 195 -1.28 -13.25 -60.16
CA GLU A 195 -0.50 -14.49 -60.08
C GLU A 195 -0.33 -14.96 -58.64
N ILE A 196 0.03 -14.04 -57.74
CA ILE A 196 0.16 -14.34 -56.30
C ILE A 196 -1.19 -14.79 -55.72
N MET A 197 -2.31 -14.17 -56.11
CA MET A 197 -3.63 -14.64 -55.64
C MET A 197 -3.94 -16.05 -56.14
N LYS A 198 -3.61 -16.39 -57.38
CA LYS A 198 -3.83 -17.75 -57.92
C LYS A 198 -2.98 -18.79 -57.20
N THR A 199 -1.70 -18.51 -56.97
CA THR A 199 -0.81 -19.42 -56.24
C THR A 199 -1.24 -19.56 -54.79
N PHE A 200 -1.67 -18.46 -54.16
CA PHE A 200 -2.20 -18.47 -52.80
C PHE A 200 -3.50 -19.29 -52.69
N GLU A 201 -4.45 -19.12 -53.61
CA GLU A 201 -5.67 -19.93 -53.66
C GLU A 201 -5.36 -21.42 -53.86
N TYR A 202 -4.38 -21.74 -54.70
CA TYR A 202 -3.94 -23.12 -54.90
C TYR A 202 -3.34 -23.70 -53.61
N VAL A 203 -2.39 -23.00 -52.99
CA VAL A 203 -1.75 -23.45 -51.75
C VAL A 203 -2.78 -23.57 -50.63
N MET A 204 -3.71 -22.63 -50.47
CA MET A 204 -4.76 -22.73 -49.46
C MET A 204 -5.71 -23.90 -49.72
N LYS A 205 -6.03 -24.22 -50.99
CA LYS A 205 -6.80 -25.43 -51.30
C LYS A 205 -6.04 -26.70 -50.96
N GLU A 206 -4.73 -26.76 -51.23
CA GLU A 206 -3.91 -27.92 -50.87
C GLU A 206 -3.73 -28.04 -49.34
N LEU A 207 -3.56 -26.91 -48.64
CA LEU A 207 -3.51 -26.86 -47.18
C LEU A 207 -4.86 -27.25 -46.58
N ASP A 208 -5.98 -26.73 -47.06
CA ASP A 208 -7.32 -27.12 -46.59
C ASP A 208 -7.60 -28.61 -46.84
N LYS A 209 -7.14 -29.19 -47.95
CA LYS A 209 -7.21 -30.65 -48.17
C LYS A 209 -6.39 -31.42 -47.14
N LEU A 210 -5.21 -30.92 -46.79
CA LEU A 210 -4.31 -31.54 -45.82
C LEU A 210 -4.80 -31.36 -44.36
N THR A 211 -5.41 -30.23 -44.04
CA THR A 211 -5.82 -29.85 -42.68
C THR A 211 -7.29 -30.13 -42.38
N SER A 212 -8.16 -30.31 -43.39
CA SER A 212 -9.57 -30.70 -43.20
C SER A 212 -9.75 -32.09 -42.59
N ALA A 213 -8.67 -32.86 -42.46
CA ALA A 213 -8.61 -34.06 -41.63
C ALA A 213 -8.59 -33.78 -40.11
N TYR A 214 -8.49 -32.52 -39.69
CA TYR A 214 -8.65 -32.08 -38.30
C TYR A 214 -9.92 -31.23 -38.16
N ARG A 215 -11.06 -31.92 -38.14
CA ARG A 215 -12.30 -31.42 -37.53
C ARG A 215 -12.87 -32.49 -36.63
#